data_AF-A0A969TXB0-F1
#
_entry.id   AF-A0A969TXB0-F1
#
_cell.length_a   1.000
_cell.length_b   1.000
_cell.length_c   1.000
_cell.angle_alpha   90.00
_cell.angle_beta   90.00
_cell.angle_gamma   90.00
#
_symmetry.space_group_name_H-M   'P 1'
#
loop_
_entity.id
_entity.type
_entity.pdbx_description
1 polymer ?
#
loop_
_entity_poly.entity_id
_entity_poly.type
_entity_poly.pdbx_seq_one_letter_code
_entity_poly.pdbx_strand_id
1 'polypeptide(L)' 'MTIRRQYSLPNCTLILEGLSNEMGGEPQDGQLLSIVVNAECKFVGFDRKLHGGRVFVENLVKSTSAYAQECLERNPPPA' A
#
# COMPACT_ATOMS: atom_id res chain seq x y z
N MET A 1 -1.61 -11.90 -15.40
CA MET A 1 -2.94 -11.22 -15.35
C MET A 1 -2.81 -9.91 -14.60
N THR A 2 -3.64 -8.90 -14.89
CA THR A 2 -3.69 -7.65 -14.13
C THR A 2 -4.52 -7.81 -12.87
N ILE A 3 -4.02 -7.33 -11.75
CA ILE A 3 -4.69 -7.43 -10.45
C ILE A 3 -4.78 -6.06 -9.84
N ARG A 4 -5.94 -5.80 -9.24
CA ARG A 4 -6.18 -4.62 -8.44
C ARG A 4 -6.61 -5.05 -7.04
N ARG A 5 -5.91 -4.55 -6.03
CA ARG A 5 -6.21 -4.78 -4.62
C ARG A 5 -6.52 -3.48 -3.94
N GLN A 6 -7.57 -3.48 -3.13
CA GLN A 6 -7.92 -2.35 -2.29
C GLN A 6 -7.83 -2.79 -0.83
N TYR A 7 -7.07 -2.02 -0.06
CA TYR A 7 -6.93 -2.15 1.37
C TYR A 7 -7.60 -0.94 2.01
N SER A 8 -8.67 -1.18 2.76
CA SER A 8 -9.37 -0.15 3.53
C SER A 8 -8.79 -0.09 4.93
N LEU A 9 -7.99 0.94 5.21
CA LEU A 9 -7.45 1.24 6.55
C LEU A 9 -8.25 2.37 7.20
N PRO A 10 -8.18 2.57 8.53
CA PRO A 10 -9.02 3.53 9.25
C PRO A 10 -8.94 4.98 8.72
N ASN A 11 -7.76 5.40 8.27
CA ASN A 11 -7.53 6.77 7.78
C ASN A 11 -6.94 6.82 6.37
N CYS A 12 -6.83 5.68 5.69
CA CYS A 12 -6.25 5.59 4.36
C CYS A 12 -6.88 4.46 3.55
N THR A 13 -7.16 4.71 2.28
CA THR A 13 -7.43 3.63 1.31
C THR A 13 -6.20 3.48 0.44
N LEU A 14 -5.57 2.30 0.49
CA LEU A 14 -4.45 1.92 -0.36
C LEU A 14 -4.96 1.04 -1.51
N ILE A 15 -4.71 1.45 -2.74
CA ILE A 15 -5.06 0.71 -3.95
C ILE A 15 -3.75 0.32 -4.63
N LEU A 16 -3.55 -0.97 -4.87
CA LEU A 16 -2.39 -1.52 -5.58
C LEU A 16 -2.85 -2.17 -6.87
N GLU A 17 -2.24 -1.78 -7.98
CA GLU A 17 -2.46 -2.32 -9.30
C GLU A 17 -1.17 -2.88 -9.86
N GLY A 18 -1.24 -4.07 -10.43
CA GLY A 18 -0.04 -4.76 -10.85
C GLY A 18 -0.30 -6.00 -11.66
N LEU A 19 0.77 -6.76 -11.89
CA LEU A 19 0.76 -7.99 -12.64
C LEU A 19 1.16 -9.15 -11.73
N SER A 20 0.48 -10.28 -11.93
CA SER A 20 0.87 -11.55 -11.34
C SER A 20 1.40 -12.50 -12.39
N ASN A 21 2.44 -13.23 -11.99
CA ASN A 21 3.15 -14.19 -12.83
C ASN A 21 2.54 -15.60 -12.80
N GLU A 22 1.53 -15.84 -11.97
CA GLU A 22 0.77 -17.08 -11.99
C GLU A 22 -0.16 -17.12 -13.21
N MET A 23 -0.02 -18.19 -14.00
CA MET A 23 -0.82 -18.43 -15.19
C MET A 23 -2.05 -19.27 -14.82
N GLY A 24 -3.23 -18.65 -14.90
CA GLY A 24 -4.53 -19.34 -14.89
C GLY A 24 -5.31 -19.20 -13.58
N GLY A 25 -6.55 -18.72 -13.70
CA GLY A 25 -7.53 -18.56 -12.61
C GLY A 25 -8.05 -17.13 -12.46
N GLU A 26 -9.31 -16.99 -12.06
CA GLU A 26 -9.87 -15.71 -11.57
C GLU A 26 -8.98 -15.17 -10.44
N PRO A 27 -8.80 -13.85 -10.30
CA PRO A 27 -7.93 -13.30 -9.28
C PRO A 27 -8.42 -13.65 -7.88
N GLN A 28 -7.67 -14.52 -7.18
CA GLN A 28 -8.02 -15.02 -5.86
C GLN A 28 -7.38 -14.17 -4.75
N ASP A 29 -8.02 -14.16 -3.59
CA ASP A 29 -7.42 -13.62 -2.38
C ASP A 29 -6.13 -14.40 -2.06
N GLY A 30 -4.99 -13.71 -1.95
CA GLY A 30 -3.68 -14.33 -1.72
C GLY A 30 -2.77 -14.51 -2.95
N GLN A 31 -3.24 -14.27 -4.18
CA GLN A 31 -2.40 -14.31 -5.40
C GLN A 31 -1.19 -13.35 -5.33
N LEU A 32 -0.02 -13.73 -5.83
CA LEU A 32 1.18 -12.90 -5.60
C LEU A 32 1.24 -11.73 -6.59
N LEU A 33 1.21 -10.48 -6.11
CA LEU A 33 1.43 -9.29 -6.95
C LEU A 33 2.93 -9.16 -7.26
N SER A 34 3.37 -9.67 -8.42
CA SER A 34 4.79 -9.75 -8.78
C SER A 34 5.37 -8.42 -9.27
N ILE A 35 4.57 -7.60 -9.94
CA ILE A 35 4.98 -6.30 -10.48
C ILE A 35 3.94 -5.26 -10.06
N VAL A 36 4.38 -4.19 -9.38
CA VAL A 36 3.52 -3.03 -9.08
C VAL A 36 3.61 -2.03 -10.22
N VAL A 37 2.48 -1.78 -10.88
CA VAL A 37 2.36 -0.78 -11.96
C VAL A 37 1.89 0.55 -11.39
N ASN A 38 0.93 0.51 -10.48
CA ASN A 38 0.41 1.71 -9.83
C ASN A 38 0.05 1.39 -8.37
N ALA A 39 0.25 2.39 -7.52
CA ALA A 39 -0.11 2.38 -6.13
C ALA A 39 -0.68 3.75 -5.80
N GLU A 40 -1.81 3.77 -5.12
CA GLU A 40 -2.54 4.99 -4.78
C GLU A 40 -2.93 4.97 -3.31
N CYS A 41 -2.58 6.02 -2.57
CA CYS A 41 -3.00 6.25 -1.19
C CYS A 41 -3.96 7.43 -1.14
N LYS A 42 -5.17 7.20 -0.63
CA LYS A 42 -6.17 8.24 -0.34
C LYS A 42 -6.32 8.39 1.15
N PHE A 43 -5.87 9.51 1.71
CA PHE A 43 -6.03 9.79 3.13
C PHE A 43 -7.37 10.48 3.37
N VAL A 44 -8.03 10.12 4.46
CA VAL A 44 -9.28 10.77 4.88
C VAL A 44 -8.98 12.23 5.21
N GLY A 45 -9.80 13.15 4.68
CA GLY A 45 -9.63 14.59 4.89
C GLY A 45 -8.61 15.28 3.99
N PHE A 46 -7.93 14.54 3.10
CA PHE A 46 -7.03 15.12 2.09
C PHE A 46 -7.61 14.91 0.69
N ASP A 47 -7.78 16.00 -0.07
CA ASP A 47 -8.30 15.95 -1.43
C ASP A 47 -7.29 15.32 -2.42
N ARG A 48 -6.00 15.44 -2.10
CA ARG A 48 -4.91 14.93 -2.94
C ARG A 48 -4.62 13.46 -2.62
N LYS A 49 -4.73 12.62 -3.64
CA LYS A 49 -4.21 11.26 -3.64
C LYS A 49 -2.71 11.23 -3.89
N LEU A 50 -1.97 10.45 -3.11
CA LEU A 50 -0.58 10.13 -3.41
C LEU A 50 -0.56 8.93 -4.33
N HIS A 51 0.23 8.95 -5.40
CA HIS A 51 0.33 7.81 -6.30
C HIS A 51 1.72 7.67 -6.88
N GLY A 52 2.03 6.46 -7.35
CA GLY A 52 3.27 6.15 -8.03
C GLY A 52 3.39 4.66 -8.33
N GLY A 53 4.53 4.24 -8.90
CA GLY A 53 4.80 2.83 -9.18
C GLY A 53 5.51 2.12 -8.03
N ARG A 54 6.28 1.08 -8.37
CA ARG A 54 7.09 0.29 -7.42
C ARG A 54 7.94 1.14 -6.47
N VAL A 55 8.69 2.14 -6.98
CA VAL A 55 9.58 2.98 -6.16
C VAL A 55 8.81 3.76 -5.09
N PHE A 56 7.60 4.22 -5.42
CA PHE A 56 6.75 4.89 -4.45
C PHE A 56 6.35 3.95 -3.31
N VAL A 57 5.94 2.72 -3.62
CA VAL A 57 5.58 1.71 -2.60
C VAL A 57 6.78 1.36 -1.73
N GLU A 58 7.95 1.12 -2.32
CA GLU A 58 9.16 0.81 -1.58
C GLU A 58 9.53 1.92 -0.58
N ASN A 59 9.47 3.18 -1.01
CA ASN A 59 9.74 4.33 -0.14
C ASN A 59 8.65 4.55 0.90
N LEU A 60 7.38 4.31 0.56
CA LEU A 60 6.26 4.39 1.50
C LEU A 60 6.41 3.38 2.63
N VAL A 61 6.73 2.12 2.32
CA VAL A 61 6.94 1.06 3.31
C VAL A 61 8.13 1.39 4.21
N LYS A 62 9.26 1.83 3.64
CA LYS A 62 10.44 2.25 4.42
C LYS A 62 10.11 3.38 5.38
N SER A 63 9.44 4.44 4.89
CA SER A 63 9.11 5.61 5.69
C SER A 63 8.10 5.28 6.80
N THR A 64 7.09 4.46 6.48
CA THR A 64 6.07 4.04 7.46
C THR A 64 6.66 3.12 8.52
N SER A 65 7.56 2.21 8.15
CA SER A 65 8.28 1.34 9.09
C SER A 65 9.15 2.15 10.04
N ALA A 66 9.94 3.10 9.52
CA ALA A 66 10.78 3.97 10.36
C ALA A 66 9.93 4.78 11.36
N TYR A 67 8.81 5.34 10.90
CA TYR A 67 7.87 6.05 11.77
C TYR A 67 7.26 5.13 12.85
N ALA A 68 6.83 3.93 12.47
CA ALA A 68 6.27 2.97 13.41
C ALA A 68 7.30 2.55 14.47
N GLN A 69 8.56 2.34 14.08
CA GLN A 69 9.65 2.04 15.01
C GLN A 69 9.88 3.19 16.00
N GLU A 70 9.93 4.44 15.53
CA GLU A 70 10.06 5.60 16.40
C GLU A 70 8.89 5.69 17.40
N CYS A 71 7.65 5.44 16.98
CA CYS A 71 6.48 5.42 17.87
C CYS A 71 6.53 4.30 18.92
N LEU A 72 7.17 3.17 18.61
CA LEU A 72 7.30 2.04 19.54
C LEU A 72 8.44 2.27 20.55
N GLU A 73 9.53 2.92 20.12
CA GLU A 73 10.69 3.23 20.97
C GLU A 73 10.41 4.43 21.89
N ARG A 74 9.73 5.45 21.36
CA ARG A 74 9.26 6.60 22.11
C ARG A 74 7.83 6.32 22.56
N ASN A 75 7.67 5.82 23.80
CA ASN A 75 6.36 5.66 24.46
C ASN A 75 5.43 6.83 24.08
N PRO A 76 4.41 6.62 23.22
CA PRO A 76 3.80 7.72 22.48
C PRO A 76 3.15 8.71 23.46
N PRO A 77 3.32 10.03 23.26
CA PRO A 77 2.57 11.01 24.04
C PRO A 77 1.06 10.79 23.80
N PRO A 78 0.20 10.98 24.82
CA PRO A 78 -1.22 10.72 24.70
C PRO A 78 -1.83 11.53 23.55
N ALA A 79 -2.74 10.88 22.81
CA ALA A 79 -3.50 11.41 21.68
C ALA A 79 -4.38 12.61 22.06
#